data_AF-A0A841BVF5-F1
#
_entry.id   AF-A0A841BVF5-F1
#
_cell.length_a   1.000
_cell.length_b   1.000
_cell.length_c   1.000
_cell.angle_alpha   90.00
_cell.angle_beta   90.00
_cell.angle_gamma   90.00
#
_symmetry.space_group_name_H-M   'P 1'
#
loop_
_entity.id
_entity.type
_entity.pdbx_description
1 polymer ?
#
loop_
_entity_poly.entity_id
_entity_poly.type
_entity_poly.pdbx_seq_one_letter_code
_entity_poly.pdbx_strand_id
1 'polypeptide(L)'
;MGTQGFGLPDLPPEWGEVVIPDDPAELDAEAEIIRRELRRENRRARRAARLLTWRRRLRMPDKLDDPEEPSLALPLIVLGIAVLITVLGLIIVTWPGLSQPAPAPSTPVDESFTSASVSPTVSPSSTISR
;
A
#
# COMPACT_ATOMS: atom_id res chain seq x y z
N MET A 1 -51.57 25.77 7.18
CA MET A 1 -50.17 25.42 7.49
C MET A 1 -50.08 25.21 8.99
N GLY A 2 -50.40 24.01 9.45
CA GLY A 2 -50.47 23.69 10.87
C GLY A 2 -49.07 23.40 11.39
N THR A 3 -48.47 24.35 12.10
CA THR A 3 -47.31 24.09 12.95
C THR A 3 -47.88 23.60 14.28
N GLN A 4 -47.68 22.32 14.61
CA GLN A 4 -48.13 21.79 15.90
C GLN A 4 -47.26 22.36 17.02
N GLY A 5 -47.66 23.50 17.59
CA GLY A 5 -47.29 23.99 18.93
C GLY A 5 -45.82 24.36 19.23
N PHE A 6 -44.84 23.81 18.51
CA PHE A 6 -43.41 23.89 18.81
C PHE A 6 -42.57 24.48 17.67
N GLY A 7 -43.22 25.07 16.66
CA GLY A 7 -42.55 25.61 15.48
C GLY A 7 -41.94 24.55 14.55
N LEU A 8 -42.17 23.26 14.81
CA LEU A 8 -41.79 22.19 13.90
C LEU A 8 -42.76 22.14 12.70
N PRO A 9 -42.24 22.03 11.46
CA PRO A 9 -43.07 21.83 10.29
C PRO A 9 -43.83 20.52 10.42
N ASP A 10 -45.07 20.51 9.94
CA ASP A 10 -45.90 19.31 9.89
C ASP A 10 -45.14 18.21 9.15
N LEU A 11 -44.99 17.06 9.79
CA LEU A 11 -44.30 15.94 9.18
C LEU A 11 -45.17 15.37 8.05
N PRO A 12 -44.56 14.90 6.96
CA PRO A 12 -45.32 14.28 5.88
C PRO A 12 -46.16 13.12 6.44
N PRO A 13 -47.46 13.04 6.08
CA PRO A 13 -48.35 12.02 6.63
C PRO A 13 -47.88 10.59 6.33
N GLU A 14 -47.05 10.39 5.30
CA GLU A 14 -46.44 9.10 4.97
C GLU A 14 -45.36 8.62 5.96
N TRP A 15 -44.83 9.49 6.83
CA TRP A 15 -43.78 9.11 7.80
C TRP A 15 -44.34 8.47 9.07
N GLY A 16 -45.65 8.52 9.29
CA GLY A 16 -46.28 7.99 10.48
C GLY A 16 -45.94 8.77 11.76
N GLU A 17 -46.30 8.21 12.90
CA GLU A 17 -46.05 8.81 14.21
C GLU A 17 -44.56 8.78 14.54
N VAL A 18 -43.92 9.97 14.55
CA VAL A 18 -42.53 10.11 14.97
C VAL A 18 -42.48 10.15 16.49
N VAL A 19 -42.32 8.98 17.11
CA VAL A 19 -42.11 8.85 18.55
C VAL A 19 -40.63 9.13 18.85
N ILE A 20 -40.37 10.25 19.53
CA ILE A 20 -39.04 10.53 20.09
C ILE A 20 -39.01 9.85 21.47
N PRO A 21 -38.13 8.86 21.69
CA PRO A 21 -37.99 8.22 23.00
C PRO A 21 -37.61 9.24 24.06
N ASP A 22 -38.14 9.07 25.28
CA ASP A 22 -37.85 9.96 26.41
C ASP A 22 -36.38 9.87 26.88
N ASP A 23 -35.66 8.80 26.52
CA ASP A 23 -34.22 8.64 26.76
C ASP A 23 -33.42 8.61 25.43
N PRO A 24 -32.56 9.60 25.14
CA PRO A 24 -31.75 9.62 23.93
C PRO A 24 -30.69 8.50 23.89
N ALA A 25 -30.36 7.88 25.02
CA ALA A 25 -29.41 6.77 25.06
C ALA A 25 -29.95 5.51 24.35
N GLU A 26 -31.27 5.34 24.29
CA GLU A 26 -31.93 4.24 23.57
C GLU A 26 -31.65 4.31 22.06
N LEU A 27 -31.56 5.54 21.50
CA LEU A 27 -31.24 5.76 20.09
C LEU A 27 -29.76 5.53 19.75
N ASP A 28 -28.84 5.55 20.73
CA ASP A 28 -27.40 5.55 20.42
C ASP A 28 -26.94 4.18 19.88
N ALA A 29 -27.55 3.09 20.34
CA ALA A 29 -27.30 1.74 19.84
C ALA A 29 -27.73 1.59 18.36
N GLU A 30 -28.91 2.09 18.00
CA GLU A 30 -29.42 2.08 16.62
C GLU A 30 -28.66 3.05 15.72
N ALA A 31 -28.33 4.24 16.23
CA ALA A 31 -27.52 5.21 15.53
C ALA A 31 -26.12 4.68 15.23
N GLU A 32 -25.55 3.84 16.11
CA GLU A 32 -24.25 3.24 15.87
C GLU A 32 -24.29 2.23 14.71
N ILE A 33 -25.39 1.49 14.55
CA ILE A 33 -25.61 0.60 13.40
C ILE A 33 -25.64 1.42 12.10
N ILE A 34 -26.44 2.49 12.08
CA ILE A 34 -26.56 3.39 10.92
C ILE A 34 -25.20 4.05 10.59
N ARG A 35 -24.46 4.52 11.59
CA ARG A 35 -23.10 5.09 11.41
C ARG A 35 -22.14 4.06 10.84
N ARG A 36 -22.20 2.79 11.28
CA ARG A 36 -21.35 1.72 10.73
C ARG A 36 -21.69 1.45 9.27
N GLU A 37 -22.97 1.45 8.91
CA GLU A 37 -23.40 1.16 7.54
C GLU A 37 -23.05 2.31 6.59
N LEU A 38 -23.36 3.55 6.96
CA LEU A 38 -22.94 4.75 6.20
C LEU A 38 -21.43 4.85 6.05
N ARG A 39 -20.64 4.46 7.06
CA ARG A 39 -19.17 4.42 6.94
C ARG A 39 -18.70 3.39 5.90
N ARG A 40 -19.40 2.27 5.74
CA ARG A 40 -19.07 1.26 4.71
C ARG A 40 -19.42 1.77 3.31
N GLU A 41 -20.59 2.36 3.17
CA GLU A 41 -21.05 2.95 1.90
C GLU A 41 -20.16 4.11 1.45
N ASN A 42 -19.84 5.03 2.37
CA ASN A 42 -18.99 6.18 2.07
C ASN A 42 -17.57 5.74 1.65
N ARG A 43 -17.01 4.68 2.25
CA ARG A 43 -15.73 4.10 1.80
C ARG A 43 -15.81 3.57 0.37
N ARG A 44 -16.91 2.93 -0.02
CA ARG A 44 -17.14 2.45 -1.39
C ARG A 44 -17.34 3.61 -2.35
N ALA A 45 -18.15 4.59 -1.99
CA ALA A 45 -18.41 5.80 -2.77
C ALA A 45 -17.13 6.60 -3.04
N ARG A 46 -16.24 6.76 -2.05
CA ARG A 46 -14.94 7.43 -2.23
C ARG A 46 -14.02 6.71 -3.22
N ARG A 47 -14.02 5.38 -3.22
CA ARG A 47 -13.23 4.58 -4.17
C ARG A 47 -13.81 4.70 -5.58
N ALA A 48 -15.12 4.57 -5.73
CA ALA A 48 -15.81 4.75 -7.01
C ALA A 48 -15.59 6.17 -7.57
N ALA A 49 -15.74 7.20 -6.74
CA ALA A 49 -15.48 8.58 -7.12
C ALA A 49 -14.03 8.81 -7.55
N ARG A 50 -13.05 8.23 -6.84
CA ARG A 50 -11.64 8.29 -7.25
C ARG A 50 -11.41 7.61 -8.59
N LEU A 51 -11.97 6.43 -8.80
CA LEU A 51 -11.83 5.70 -10.07
C LEU A 51 -12.47 6.46 -11.23
N LEU A 52 -13.68 7.00 -11.07
CA LEU A 52 -14.35 7.81 -12.09
C LEU A 52 -13.59 9.10 -12.39
N THR A 53 -13.06 9.77 -11.36
CA THR A 53 -12.26 11.00 -11.53
C THR A 53 -10.93 10.71 -12.22
N TRP A 54 -10.27 9.62 -11.85
CA TRP A 54 -9.07 9.14 -12.53
C TRP A 54 -9.37 8.73 -13.98
N ARG A 55 -10.50 8.06 -14.23
CA ARG A 55 -10.94 7.64 -15.57
C ARG A 55 -11.22 8.84 -16.47
N ARG A 56 -11.91 9.87 -15.95
CA ARG A 56 -12.16 11.14 -16.66
C ARG A 56 -10.87 11.91 -16.91
N ARG A 57 -9.97 11.92 -15.93
CA ARG A 57 -8.66 12.59 -16.03
C ARG A 57 -7.72 11.89 -17.02
N LEU A 58 -7.83 10.57 -17.15
CA LEU A 58 -7.06 9.78 -18.09
C LEU A 58 -7.74 9.59 -19.46
N ARG A 59 -8.92 10.21 -19.69
CA ARG A 59 -9.74 10.05 -20.92
C ARG A 59 -9.81 8.58 -21.37
N MET A 60 -10.03 7.67 -20.42
CA MET A 60 -10.21 6.25 -20.77
C MET A 60 -11.52 6.09 -21.54
N PRO A 61 -11.52 5.45 -22.72
CA PRO A 61 -12.72 5.29 -23.54
C PRO A 61 -13.79 4.47 -22.80
N ASP A 62 -15.05 4.85 -22.99
CA ASP A 62 -16.22 4.30 -22.28
C ASP A 62 -16.61 2.88 -22.73
N LYS A 63 -16.07 2.40 -23.85
CA LYS A 63 -16.43 1.13 -24.48
C LYS A 63 -15.65 -0.08 -23.94
N LEU A 64 -15.60 -0.24 -22.62
CA LEU A 64 -14.98 -1.43 -22.00
C LEU A 64 -15.96 -2.61 -21.86
N ASP A 65 -17.26 -2.37 -22.07
CA ASP A 65 -18.34 -3.32 -21.76
C ASP A 65 -19.15 -3.78 -23.00
N ASP A 66 -18.67 -3.52 -24.23
CA ASP A 66 -19.29 -4.10 -25.43
C ASP A 66 -18.67 -5.49 -25.69
N PRO A 67 -19.39 -6.61 -25.47
CA PRO A 67 -18.86 -7.97 -25.65
C PRO A 67 -18.63 -8.35 -27.12
N GLU A 68 -19.05 -7.50 -28.06
CA GLU A 68 -19.10 -7.77 -29.50
C GLU A 68 -17.98 -7.10 -30.31
N GLU A 69 -17.14 -6.25 -29.70
CA GLU A 69 -16.04 -5.56 -30.42
C GLU A 69 -14.64 -5.99 -29.93
N PRO A 70 -13.65 -6.07 -30.84
CA PRO A 70 -12.41 -6.82 -30.62
C PRO A 70 -11.55 -6.23 -29.48
N SER A 71 -11.59 -6.94 -28.36
CA SER A 71 -10.47 -7.23 -27.44
C SER A 71 -9.57 -6.08 -26.99
N LEU A 72 -10.11 -4.88 -26.73
CA LEU A 72 -9.39 -3.83 -25.99
C LEU A 72 -9.03 -4.21 -24.54
N ALA A 73 -9.69 -5.23 -23.98
CA ALA A 73 -9.33 -5.81 -22.69
C ALA A 73 -7.91 -6.40 -22.71
N LEU A 74 -7.50 -7.03 -23.81
CA LEU A 74 -6.19 -7.66 -23.97
C LEU A 74 -5.02 -6.66 -23.90
N PRO A 75 -4.96 -5.58 -24.72
CA PRO A 75 -3.89 -4.59 -24.63
C PRO A 75 -3.91 -3.85 -23.29
N LEU A 76 -5.08 -3.65 -22.66
CA LEU A 76 -5.15 -3.03 -21.35
C LEU A 76 -4.55 -3.93 -20.26
N ILE A 77 -4.82 -5.24 -20.30
CA ILE A 77 -4.20 -6.24 -19.40
C ILE A 77 -2.69 -6.28 -19.62
N VAL A 78 -2.22 -6.33 -20.88
CA VAL A 78 -0.79 -6.34 -21.21
C VAL A 78 -0.10 -5.07 -20.72
N LEU A 79 -0.71 -3.90 -20.96
CA LEU A 79 -0.19 -2.62 -20.49
C LEU A 79 -0.16 -2.57 -18.95
N GLY A 80 -1.21 -3.05 -18.29
CA GLY A 80 -1.29 -3.14 -16.83
C GLY A 80 -0.18 -4.01 -16.25
N ILE A 81 0.05 -5.20 -16.82
CA ILE A 81 1.11 -6.11 -16.40
C ILE A 81 2.49 -5.49 -16.64
N ALA A 82 2.72 -4.88 -17.80
CA ALA A 82 3.99 -4.23 -18.12
C ALA A 82 4.32 -3.10 -17.12
N VAL A 83 3.33 -2.26 -16.79
CA VAL A 83 3.49 -1.21 -15.78
C VAL A 83 3.75 -1.80 -14.40
N LEU A 84 3.05 -2.88 -14.01
CA LEU A 84 3.25 -3.54 -12.72
C LEU A 84 4.69 -4.05 -12.57
N ILE A 85 5.20 -4.74 -13.58
CA ILE A 85 6.59 -5.23 -13.62
C ILE A 85 7.57 -4.05 -13.53
N THR A 86 7.30 -2.96 -14.25
CA THR A 86 8.13 -1.76 -14.25
C THR A 86 8.18 -1.11 -12.88
N VAL A 87 7.03 -0.92 -12.24
CA VAL A 87 6.92 -0.35 -10.89
C VAL A 87 7.59 -1.26 -9.87
N LEU A 88 7.43 -2.58 -9.98
CA LEU A 88 8.08 -3.53 -9.09
C LEU A 88 9.61 -3.45 -9.18
N GLY A 89 10.16 -3.36 -10.40
CA GLY A 89 11.58 -3.11 -10.61
C GLY A 89 12.04 -1.79 -10.01
N LEU A 90 11.24 -0.73 -10.16
CA LEU A 90 11.52 0.57 -9.56
C LEU A 90 11.51 0.53 -8.03
N ILE A 91 10.56 -0.19 -7.42
CA ILE A 91 10.45 -0.34 -5.96
C ILE A 91 11.69 -1.06 -5.41
N ILE A 92 12.12 -2.15 -6.07
CA ILE A 92 13.34 -2.89 -5.68
C ILE A 92 14.57 -1.97 -5.71
N VAL A 93 14.70 -1.13 -6.74
CA VAL A 93 15.83 -0.20 -6.90
C VAL A 93 15.77 0.97 -5.92
N THR A 94 14.58 1.51 -5.67
CA THR A 94 14.41 2.68 -4.80
C THR A 94 14.56 2.35 -3.32
N TRP A 95 14.48 1.08 -2.94
CA TRP A 95 14.73 0.61 -1.58
C TRP A 95 15.96 -0.32 -1.54
N PRO A 96 17.18 0.22 -1.70
CA PRO A 96 18.40 -0.58 -1.49
C PRO A 96 18.51 -1.13 -0.05
N GLY A 97 17.76 -0.55 0.90
CA GLY A 97 17.77 -0.92 2.31
C GLY A 97 17.15 -2.28 2.66
N LEU A 98 16.39 -2.93 1.77
CA LEU A 98 15.87 -4.30 2.00
C LEU A 98 16.81 -5.40 1.48
N SER A 99 17.79 -5.03 0.65
CA SER A 99 18.72 -5.97 0.01
C SER A 99 20.11 -5.93 0.62
N GLN A 100 20.31 -5.27 1.76
CA GLN A 100 21.59 -5.33 2.46
C GLN A 100 21.63 -6.63 3.28
N PRO A 101 22.28 -7.72 2.83
CA PRO A 101 22.64 -8.80 3.73
C PRO A 101 23.46 -8.20 4.86
N ALA A 102 23.10 -8.54 6.09
CA ALA A 102 23.86 -8.14 7.27
C ALA A 102 25.34 -8.45 7.02
N PRO A 103 26.27 -7.50 7.24
CA PRO A 103 27.69 -7.79 7.12
C PRO A 103 28.00 -8.98 8.03
N ALA A 104 28.60 -10.01 7.44
CA ALA A 104 29.01 -11.20 8.16
C ALA A 104 29.79 -10.77 9.43
N PRO A 105 29.54 -11.41 10.59
CA PRO A 105 30.31 -11.13 11.79
C PRO A 105 31.79 -11.28 11.44
N SER A 106 32.52 -10.18 11.59
CA SER A 106 33.96 -10.14 11.41
C SER A 106 34.55 -11.24 12.27
N THR A 107 35.01 -12.33 11.65
CA THR A 107 35.96 -13.22 12.30
C THR A 107 37.13 -12.33 12.69
N PRO A 108 37.48 -12.20 13.98
CA PRO A 108 38.70 -11.53 14.35
C PRO A 108 39.84 -12.25 13.63
N VAL A 109 40.54 -11.50 12.79
CA VAL A 109 41.82 -11.91 12.24
C VAL A 109 42.72 -12.08 13.45
N ASP A 110 42.98 -13.33 13.82
CA ASP A 110 44.07 -13.69 14.72
C ASP A 110 45.38 -13.38 13.99
N GLU A 111 45.83 -12.15 14.11
CA GLU A 111 47.18 -11.70 13.78
C GLU A 111 48.16 -12.25 14.80
N SER A 112 48.39 -13.55 14.78
CA SER A 112 49.51 -14.16 15.45
C SER A 112 49.63 -15.58 14.93
N PHE A 113 50.57 -15.80 14.02
CA PHE A 113 51.74 -16.65 14.25
C PHE A 113 52.53 -16.74 12.93
N THR A 114 53.68 -16.07 12.95
CA THR A 114 54.92 -16.65 12.45
C THR A 114 54.92 -17.07 10.97
N SER A 115 55.37 -16.12 10.15
CA SER A 115 56.20 -16.38 8.97
C SER A 115 57.40 -17.26 9.36
N ALA A 116 57.23 -18.58 9.32
CA ALA A 116 58.34 -19.54 9.35
C ALA A 116 58.08 -20.64 8.34
N SER A 117 58.24 -20.31 7.06
CA SER A 117 58.41 -21.31 6.02
C SER A 117 59.10 -20.72 4.79
N VAL A 118 60.41 -20.51 4.87
CA VAL A 118 61.36 -20.80 3.79
C VAL A 118 62.71 -21.13 4.43
N SER A 119 63.08 -22.40 4.34
CA SER A 119 64.45 -22.91 4.37
C SER A 119 64.45 -24.14 3.44
N PRO A 120 65.57 -24.64 2.91
CA PRO A 120 66.97 -24.21 3.00
C PRO A 120 67.58 -23.97 1.59
N THR A 121 68.72 -23.28 1.45
CA THR A 121 69.70 -23.55 0.35
C THR A 121 71.02 -22.79 0.61
N VAL A 122 72.02 -23.57 1.04
CA VAL A 122 73.43 -23.58 0.62
C VAL A 122 74.31 -22.32 0.81
N SER A 123 75.20 -22.41 1.81
CA SER A 123 76.50 -21.70 1.96
C SER A 123 77.43 -21.94 0.74
N PRO A 124 78.37 -21.05 0.35
CA PRO A 124 79.58 -20.80 1.15
C PRO A 124 80.24 -19.39 1.05
N SER A 125 81.12 -19.11 2.02
CA SER A 125 82.32 -18.25 1.94
C SER A 125 82.17 -16.73 1.76
N SER A 126 82.52 -15.98 2.82
CA SER A 126 83.44 -14.83 2.69
C SER A 126 84.13 -14.52 4.03
N THR A 127 85.42 -14.87 4.07
CA THR A 127 86.49 -14.33 4.92
C THR A 127 86.60 -12.80 4.78
N ILE A 128 86.62 -12.04 5.89
CA ILE A 128 87.34 -10.76 6.11
C ILE A 128 86.94 -10.19 7.50
N SER A 129 87.79 -10.20 8.52
CA SER A 129 88.89 -9.26 8.84
C SER A 129 88.41 -7.90 9.40
N ARG A 130 88.39 -7.75 10.73
CA ARG A 130 89.16 -6.76 11.50
C ARG A 130 88.94 -6.92 13.01
#